data_AF-A0A833LRF0-F1
#
_entry.id   AF-A0A833LRF0-F1
#
_cell.length_a   1.000
_cell.length_b   1.000
_cell.length_c   1.000
_cell.angle_alpha   90.00
_cell.angle_beta   90.00
_cell.angle_gamma   90.00
#
_symmetry.space_group_name_H-M   'P 1'
#
loop_
_entity.id
_entity.type
_entity.pdbx_description
1 polymer ?
#
loop_
_entity_poly.entity_id
_entity_poly.type
_entity_poly.pdbx_seq_one_letter_code
_entity_poly.pdbx_strand_id
1 'polypeptide(L)'
;MQFRNNPEVQKRLDAYKVANANDAAYYTRVVQEAPGRAVDMLLYKDMQRHEADMRLIEKQLPQAKAFYDAQSPEVKSRIDQRLEGVQPYYKDKAFVGEVLREMNRKNRQILTSPKAGMAMAGG
;
A
#
# COMPACT_ATOMS: atom_id res chain seq x y z
N MET A 1 -11.50 -10.88 19.04
CA MET A 1 -10.54 -9.99 18.34
C MET A 1 -9.74 -9.23 19.40
N GLN A 2 -8.46 -9.52 19.59
CA GLN A 2 -7.60 -8.67 20.43
C GLN A 2 -6.98 -7.61 19.53
N PHE A 3 -7.37 -6.35 19.73
CA PHE A 3 -6.66 -5.24 19.10
C PHE A 3 -5.21 -5.27 19.59
N ARG A 4 -4.26 -5.38 18.65
CA ARG A 4 -2.84 -5.25 18.97
C ARG A 4 -2.57 -3.78 19.30
N ASN A 5 -2.72 -3.43 20.57
CA ASN A 5 -2.51 -2.08 21.05
C ASN A 5 -1.01 -1.77 21.07
N ASN A 6 -0.58 -0.94 20.13
CA ASN A 6 0.70 -0.28 20.24
C ASN A 6 0.55 0.90 21.22
N PRO A 7 1.26 0.89 22.37
CA PRO A 7 1.09 1.92 23.41
C PRO A 7 1.41 3.34 22.90
N GLU A 8 2.35 3.48 21.96
CA GLU A 8 2.70 4.77 21.35
C GLU A 8 1.59 5.30 20.43
N VAL A 9 0.85 4.40 19.78
CA VAL A 9 -0.32 4.79 18.98
C VAL A 9 -1.46 5.21 19.91
N GLN A 10 -1.67 4.47 21.00
CA GLN A 10 -2.71 4.78 21.98
C GLN A 10 -2.47 6.15 22.62
N LYS A 11 -1.25 6.45 23.07
CA LYS A 11 -0.90 7.75 23.65
C LYS A 11 -1.15 8.92 22.69
N ARG A 12 -0.80 8.77 21.42
CA ARG A 12 -1.07 9.79 20.38
C ARG A 12 -2.56 9.95 20.13
N LEU A 13 -3.31 8.84 20.12
CA LEU A 13 -4.76 8.87 19.97
C LEU A 13 -5.45 9.59 21.14
N ASP A 14 -4.99 9.34 22.36
CA ASP A 14 -5.56 9.98 23.56
C ASP A 14 -5.28 11.48 23.57
N ALA A 15 -4.06 11.90 23.22
CA ALA A 15 -3.74 13.33 23.04
C ALA A 15 -4.62 13.98 21.96
N TYR A 16 -4.85 13.28 20.84
CA TYR A 16 -5.73 13.76 19.78
C TYR A 16 -7.19 13.89 20.23
N LYS A 17 -7.70 12.94 21.02
CA LYS A 17 -9.06 13.02 21.58
C LYS A 17 -9.22 14.19 22.54
N VAL A 18 -8.21 14.46 23.38
CA VAL A 18 -8.23 15.61 24.29
C VAL A 18 -8.26 16.93 23.50
N ALA A 19 -7.43 17.05 22.46
CA ALA A 19 -7.40 18.22 21.60
C ALA A 19 -8.70 18.41 20.78
N ASN A 20 -9.41 17.33 20.47
CA ASN A 20 -10.62 17.32 19.64
C ASN A 20 -11.80 16.72 20.42
N ALA A 21 -12.08 17.24 21.62
CA ALA A 21 -13.07 16.68 22.53
C ALA A 21 -14.48 16.60 21.94
N ASN A 22 -14.87 17.60 21.14
CA ASN A 22 -16.18 17.63 20.45
C ASN A 22 -16.31 16.48 19.45
N ASP A 23 -15.27 16.21 18.66
CA ASP A 23 -15.26 15.12 17.70
C ASP A 23 -15.32 13.77 18.43
N ALA A 24 -14.54 13.61 19.49
CA ALA A 24 -14.55 12.40 20.30
C ALA A 24 -15.95 12.12 20.89
N ALA A 25 -16.64 13.15 21.40
CA ALA A 25 -18.01 13.05 21.89
C ALA A 25 -19.00 12.70 20.78
N TYR A 26 -18.90 13.36 19.62
CA TYR A 26 -19.75 13.09 18.45
C TYR A 26 -19.60 11.65 17.97
N TYR A 27 -18.38 11.17 17.74
CA TYR A 27 -18.16 9.80 17.28
C TYR A 27 -18.61 8.76 18.31
N THR A 28 -18.41 9.04 19.60
CA THR A 28 -18.92 8.17 20.69
C THR A 28 -20.45 8.05 20.62
N ARG A 29 -21.13 9.19 20.44
CA ARG A 29 -22.59 9.23 20.29
C ARG A 29 -23.06 8.46 19.07
N VAL A 30 -22.41 8.64 17.92
CA VAL A 30 -22.78 7.92 16.68
C VAL A 30 -22.64 6.40 16.86
N VAL A 31 -21.59 5.92 17.52
CA VAL A 31 -21.41 4.48 17.79
C VAL A 31 -22.52 3.93 18.70
N GLN A 32 -22.96 4.71 19.68
CA GLN A 32 -24.02 4.28 20.62
C GLN A 32 -25.43 4.35 20.01
N GLU A 33 -25.75 5.44 19.32
CA GLU A 33 -27.11 5.73 18.84
C GLU A 33 -27.37 5.20 17.42
N ALA A 34 -26.33 5.09 16.58
CA ALA A 34 -26.46 4.70 15.17
C ALA A 34 -25.27 3.84 14.69
N PRO A 35 -25.09 2.62 15.22
CA PRO A 35 -23.91 1.78 14.93
C PRO A 35 -23.76 1.44 13.45
N GLY A 36 -24.86 1.27 12.70
CA GLY A 36 -24.79 1.08 11.24
C GLY A 36 -24.15 2.27 10.53
N ARG A 37 -24.53 3.49 10.92
CA ARG A 37 -23.91 4.71 10.40
C ARG A 37 -22.43 4.82 10.79
N ALA A 38 -22.06 4.36 11.99
CA ALA A 38 -20.65 4.32 12.39
C ALA A 38 -19.84 3.40 11.47
N VAL A 39 -20.38 2.23 11.10
CA VAL A 39 -19.75 1.31 10.13
C VAL A 39 -19.62 1.97 8.77
N ASP A 40 -20.69 2.58 8.24
CA ASP A 40 -20.66 3.27 6.95
C ASP A 40 -19.63 4.40 6.92
N MET A 41 -19.51 5.16 8.02
CA MET A 41 -18.53 6.22 8.14
C MET A 41 -17.08 5.70 8.13
N LEU A 42 -16.82 4.52 8.71
CA LEU A 42 -15.51 3.88 8.65
C LEU A 42 -15.21 3.41 7.23
N LEU A 43 -16.15 2.71 6.59
CA LEU A 43 -16.01 2.25 5.21
C LEU A 43 -15.82 3.43 4.24
N TYR A 44 -16.54 4.53 4.45
CA TYR A 44 -16.37 5.74 3.65
C TYR A 44 -14.97 6.34 3.79
N LYS A 45 -14.41 6.39 5.01
CA LYS A 45 -13.02 6.86 5.21
C LYS A 45 -12.01 5.95 4.51
N ASP A 46 -12.21 4.64 4.56
CA ASP A 46 -11.36 3.67 3.86
C ASP A 46 -11.47 3.84 2.33
N MET A 47 -12.68 4.07 1.82
CA MET A 47 -12.92 4.37 0.41
C MET A 47 -12.21 5.67 -0.02
N GLN A 48 -12.35 6.75 0.74
CA GLN A 48 -11.66 8.02 0.44
C GLN A 48 -10.13 7.85 0.43
N ARG A 49 -9.60 7.06 1.36
CA ARG A 49 -8.17 6.73 1.39
C ARG A 49 -7.77 5.95 0.14
N HIS A 50 -8.57 4.96 -0.26
CA HIS A 50 -8.33 4.22 -1.49
C HIS A 50 -8.35 5.12 -2.72
N GLU A 51 -9.33 6.02 -2.85
CA GLU A 51 -9.39 6.99 -3.94
C GLU A 51 -8.16 7.90 -3.98
N ALA A 52 -7.70 8.37 -2.82
CA ALA A 52 -6.49 9.18 -2.71
C ALA A 52 -5.24 8.41 -3.17
N ASP A 53 -5.11 7.15 -2.78
CA ASP A 53 -4.04 6.26 -3.26
C ASP A 53 -4.15 6.07 -4.79
N MET A 54 -5.36 5.85 -5.31
CA MET A 54 -5.60 5.60 -6.73
C MET A 54 -5.18 6.77 -7.62
N ARG A 55 -5.32 8.03 -7.16
CA ARG A 55 -4.80 9.20 -7.90
C ARG A 55 -3.30 9.14 -8.15
N LEU A 56 -2.53 8.53 -7.24
CA LEU A 56 -1.10 8.32 -7.46
C LEU A 56 -0.86 7.12 -8.39
N ILE A 57 -1.62 6.04 -8.22
CA ILE A 57 -1.56 4.85 -9.07
C ILE A 57 -1.86 5.20 -10.54
N GLU A 58 -2.89 6.00 -10.80
CA GLU A 58 -3.26 6.46 -12.15
C GLU A 58 -2.11 7.19 -12.85
N LYS A 59 -1.35 8.00 -12.11
CA LYS A 59 -0.16 8.69 -12.65
C LYS A 59 1.00 7.74 -12.93
N GLN A 60 1.14 6.69 -12.12
CA GLN A 60 2.21 5.69 -12.27
C GLN A 60 1.86 4.59 -13.29
N LEU A 61 0.57 4.39 -13.58
CA LEU A 61 0.07 3.32 -14.43
C LEU A 61 0.73 3.30 -15.82
N PRO A 62 0.91 4.43 -16.55
CA PRO A 62 1.54 4.41 -17.86
C PRO A 62 3.00 3.93 -17.80
N GLN A 63 3.75 4.39 -16.80
CA GLN A 63 5.14 3.98 -16.60
C GLN A 63 5.24 2.51 -16.18
N ALA A 64 4.33 2.05 -15.32
CA ALA A 64 4.26 0.66 -14.89
C ALA A 64 3.94 -0.28 -16.07
N LYS A 65 3.01 0.11 -16.94
CA LYS A 65 2.70 -0.62 -18.19
C LYS A 65 3.90 -0.68 -19.12
N ALA A 66 4.56 0.45 -19.38
CA ALA A 66 5.75 0.48 -20.23
C ALA A 66 6.88 -0.41 -19.67
N PHE A 67 7.10 -0.41 -18.35
CA PHE A 67 8.07 -1.31 -17.72
C PHE A 67 7.67 -2.77 -17.89
N TYR A 68 6.40 -3.11 -17.60
CA TYR A 68 5.86 -4.46 -17.76
C TYR A 68 6.03 -4.95 -19.20
N ASP A 69 5.67 -4.15 -20.20
CA ASP A 69 5.75 -4.49 -21.61
C ASP A 69 7.19 -4.78 -22.07
N ALA A 70 8.17 -4.11 -21.48
CA ALA A 70 9.60 -4.33 -21.73
C ALA A 70 10.19 -5.55 -20.98
N GLN A 71 9.43 -6.23 -20.11
CA GLN A 71 9.92 -7.42 -19.40
C GLN A 71 9.87 -8.68 -20.26
N SER A 72 10.66 -9.69 -19.86
CA SER A 72 10.60 -11.03 -20.45
C SER A 72 9.27 -11.72 -20.13
N PRO A 73 8.84 -12.70 -20.95
CA PRO A 73 7.59 -13.43 -20.74
C PRO A 73 7.47 -14.08 -19.36
N GLU A 74 8.58 -14.54 -18.77
CA GLU A 74 8.60 -15.19 -17.45
C GLU A 74 8.29 -14.19 -16.33
N VAL A 75 8.76 -12.95 -16.45
CA VAL A 75 8.49 -11.90 -15.47
C VAL A 75 7.04 -11.41 -15.61
N LYS A 76 6.55 -11.27 -16.85
CA LYS A 76 5.14 -10.95 -17.12
C LYS A 76 4.21 -12.00 -16.49
N SER A 77 4.46 -13.28 -16.75
CA SER A 77 3.70 -14.39 -16.17
C SER A 77 3.70 -14.38 -14.64
N ARG A 78 4.84 -14.08 -14.00
CA ARG A 78 4.91 -13.96 -12.53
C ARG A 78 4.05 -12.82 -11.99
N ILE A 79 4.02 -11.69 -12.68
CA ILE A 79 3.16 -10.55 -12.30
C ILE A 79 1.70 -10.96 -12.48
N ASP A 80 1.33 -11.54 -13.62
CA ASP A 80 -0.06 -11.93 -13.91
C ASP A 80 -0.59 -12.97 -12.91
N GLN A 81 0.22 -13.97 -12.55
CA GLN A 81 -0.14 -14.97 -11.52
C GLN A 81 -0.40 -14.33 -10.16
N ARG A 82 0.34 -13.28 -9.79
CA ARG A 82 0.11 -12.56 -8.52
C ARG A 82 -1.13 -11.67 -8.56
N LEU A 83 -1.61 -11.33 -9.75
CA LEU A 83 -2.83 -10.57 -9.97
C LEU A 83 -4.05 -11.47 -10.14
N GLU A 84 -3.84 -12.78 -10.24
CA GLU A 84 -4.91 -13.77 -10.27
C GLU A 84 -5.70 -13.74 -8.97
N GLY A 85 -7.03 -13.61 -9.06
CA GLY A 85 -7.92 -13.49 -7.91
C GLY A 85 -7.98 -12.09 -7.26
N VAL A 86 -7.20 -11.10 -7.74
CA VAL A 86 -7.37 -9.72 -7.28
C VAL A 86 -8.71 -9.18 -7.78
N GLN A 87 -9.53 -8.71 -6.83
CA GLN A 87 -10.82 -8.09 -7.15
C GLN A 87 -10.61 -6.93 -8.12
N PRO A 88 -11.44 -6.79 -9.19
CA PRO A 88 -11.31 -5.73 -10.20
C PRO A 88 -11.07 -4.33 -9.65
N TYR A 89 -11.72 -3.97 -8.55
CA TYR A 89 -11.57 -2.66 -7.89
C TYR A 89 -10.13 -2.36 -7.44
N TYR A 90 -9.33 -3.37 -7.10
CA TYR A 90 -7.94 -3.20 -6.64
C TYR A 90 -6.89 -3.56 -7.69
N LYS A 91 -7.29 -3.96 -8.90
CA LYS A 91 -6.37 -4.52 -9.90
C LYS A 91 -5.26 -3.55 -10.30
N ASP A 92 -5.59 -2.30 -10.57
CA ASP A 92 -4.60 -1.30 -11.00
C ASP A 92 -3.58 -1.00 -9.90
N LYS A 93 -4.04 -0.88 -8.65
CA LYS A 93 -3.16 -0.71 -7.48
C LYS A 93 -2.24 -1.91 -7.29
N ALA A 94 -2.80 -3.12 -7.39
CA ALA A 94 -2.03 -4.36 -7.26
C ALA A 94 -1.00 -4.50 -8.40
N PHE A 95 -1.39 -4.17 -9.63
CA PHE A 95 -0.51 -4.21 -10.79
C PHE A 95 0.69 -3.26 -10.63
N VAL A 96 0.43 -1.99 -10.33
CA VAL A 96 1.51 -1.00 -10.12
C VAL A 96 2.40 -1.42 -8.95
N GLY A 97 1.81 -1.93 -7.86
CA GLY A 97 2.57 -2.44 -6.71
C GLY A 97 3.52 -3.58 -7.07
N GLU A 98 3.06 -4.57 -7.84
CA GLU A 98 3.89 -5.71 -8.26
C GLU A 98 4.94 -5.32 -9.29
N VAL A 99 4.61 -4.42 -10.23
CA VAL A 99 5.59 -3.85 -11.16
C VAL A 99 6.72 -3.14 -10.42
N LEU A 100 6.38 -2.23 -9.48
CA LEU A 100 7.38 -1.52 -8.67
C LEU A 100 8.20 -2.48 -7.80
N ARG A 101 7.61 -3.57 -7.32
CA ARG A 101 8.32 -4.61 -6.57
C ARG A 101 9.36 -5.31 -7.43
N GLU A 102 9.03 -5.66 -8.67
CA GLU A 102 9.97 -6.26 -9.61
C GLU A 102 11.06 -5.27 -10.05
N MET A 103 10.72 -3.99 -10.25
CA MET A 103 11.72 -2.92 -10.46
C MET A 103 12.71 -2.84 -9.30
N ASN A 104 12.22 -2.78 -8.06
CA ASN A 104 13.04 -2.72 -6.87
C ASN A 104 13.90 -3.99 -6.69
N ARG A 105 13.37 -5.16 -7.04
CA ARG A 105 14.12 -6.42 -7.03
C ARG A 105 15.28 -6.38 -8.01
N LYS A 106 15.06 -5.94 -9.26
CA LYS A 106 16.12 -5.76 -10.25
C LYS A 106 17.17 -4.76 -9.78
N ASN A 107 16.75 -3.61 -9.27
CA ASN A 107 17.68 -2.59 -8.76
C ASN A 107 18.54 -3.13 -7.63
N ARG A 108 17.98 -3.90 -6.68
CA ARG A 108 18.75 -4.55 -5.62
C ARG A 108 19.72 -5.61 -6.17
N GLN A 109 19.32 -6.39 -7.17
CA GLN A 109 20.21 -7.36 -7.82
C GLN A 109 21.40 -6.68 -8.51
N ILE A 110 21.20 -5.53 -9.16
CA ILE A 110 22.29 -4.75 -9.76
C ILE A 110 23.27 -4.25 -8.68
N LEU A 111 22.75 -3.80 -7.53
CA LEU A 111 23.58 -3.29 -6.43
C LEU A 111 24.33 -4.38 -5.65
N THR A 112 23.87 -5.63 -5.71
CA THR A 112 24.43 -6.77 -4.95
C THR A 112 25.16 -7.78 -5.82
N SER A 113 25.03 -7.70 -7.15
CA SER A 113 25.88 -8.45 -8.07
C SER A 113 27.31 -7.94 -7.94
N PRO A 114 28.29 -8.78 -7.57
CA PRO A 114 29.68 -8.36 -7.58
C PRO A 114 30.04 -7.92 -9.00
N LYS A 115 30.58 -6.70 -9.16
CA LYS A 115 31.20 -6.31 -10.43
C LYS A 115 32.26 -7.35 -10.75
N ALA A 116 32.02 -8.18 -11.77
CA ALA A 116 33.05 -9.01 -12.38
C ALA A 116 34.15 -8.05 -12.89
N GLY A 117 35.18 -7.84 -12.07
CA GLY A 117 36.18 -6.79 -12.27
C GLY A 117 36.98 -6.40 -11.03
N MET A 118 36.53 -6.72 -9.80
CA MET A 118 37.31 -6.51 -8.58
C MET A 118 37.88 -7.81 -7.98
N ALA A 119 38.13 -8.80 -8.83
CA ALA A 119 38.86 -10.03 -8.46
C ALA A 119 40.17 -10.13 -9.24
N MET A 120 40.93 -9.04 -9.37
CA MET A 120 42.34 -9.02 -9.78
C MET A 120 43.03 -7.78 -9.19
N ALA A 121 43.08 -7.65 -7.87
CA ALA A 121 43.95 -6.69 -7.19
C ALA A 121 44.18 -7.14 -5.75
N GLY A 122 44.95 -8.20 -5.59
CA GLY A 122 45.51 -8.66 -4.33
C GLY A 122 46.81 -9.36 -4.67
N GLY A 123 47.86 -8.55 -4.89
CA GLY A 123 49.24 -9.02 -4.93
C GLY A 123 49.77 -9.31 -3.54
#